data_AF-A0A1V5ZL84-F1
#
_entry.id   AF-A0A1V5ZL84-F1
#
_cell.length_a   1.000
_cell.length_b   1.000
_cell.length_c   1.000
_cell.angle_alpha   90.00
_cell.angle_beta   90.00
_cell.angle_gamma   90.00
#
_symmetry.space_group_name_H-M   'P 1'
#
loop_
_entity.id
_entity.type
_entity.pdbx_description
1 polymer ?
#
loop_
_entity_poly.entity_id
_entity_poly.type
_entity_poly.pdbx_seq_one_letter_code
_entity_poly.pdbx_strand_id
1 'polypeptide(L)'
;MLPVIFDEDILLKYAKEHKIQPFRVKQIFYELFKNQNIDWDSMTTLSKDMRKELSNKFDILNLTIDKVLEDEQTTKFSFKTLD
;
A
#
# COMPACT_ATOMS: atom_id res chain seq x y z
N MET A 1 0.15 11.13 9.18
CA MET A 1 0.34 9.86 8.46
C MET A 1 -0.96 9.59 7.71
N LEU A 2 -0.88 9.22 6.44
CA LEU A 2 -2.08 8.86 5.69
C LEU A 2 -2.52 7.45 6.13
N PRO A 3 -3.81 7.09 5.96
CA PRO A 3 -4.22 5.70 6.12
C PRO A 3 -3.45 4.81 5.14
N VAL A 4 -3.17 3.57 5.56
CA VAL A 4 -2.55 2.59 4.67
C VAL A 4 -3.58 2.04 3.68
N ILE A 5 -3.21 1.93 2.40
CA ILE A 5 -4.16 1.51 1.35
C ILE A 5 -4.62 0.04 1.49
N PHE A 6 -3.85 -0.79 2.19
CA PHE A 6 -4.24 -2.18 2.44
C PHE A 6 -5.26 -2.34 3.58
N ASP A 7 -5.61 -1.27 4.28
CA ASP A 7 -6.75 -1.28 5.21
C ASP A 7 -8.04 -1.36 4.39
N GLU A 8 -8.64 -2.55 4.37
CA GLU A 8 -9.80 -2.86 3.54
C GLU A 8 -11.01 -2.00 3.89
N ASP A 9 -11.28 -1.77 5.17
CA ASP A 9 -12.44 -0.99 5.61
C ASP A 9 -12.32 0.47 5.16
N ILE A 10 -11.13 1.06 5.31
CA ILE A 10 -10.88 2.44 4.88
C ILE A 10 -10.92 2.54 3.35
N LEU A 11 -10.30 1.59 2.63
CA LEU A 11 -10.29 1.60 1.17
C LEU A 11 -11.71 1.43 0.60
N LEU A 12 -12.52 0.53 1.17
CA LEU A 12 -13.90 0.33 0.74
C LEU A 12 -14.78 1.56 1.02
N LYS A 13 -14.56 2.22 2.17
CA LYS A 13 -15.23 3.49 2.48
C LYS A 13 -14.87 4.57 1.45
N TYR A 14 -13.59 4.76 1.17
CA TYR A 14 -13.10 5.69 0.16
C TYR A 14 -13.67 5.37 -1.23
N ALA A 15 -13.66 4.08 -1.62
CA ALA A 15 -14.19 3.64 -2.89
C ALA A 15 -15.69 3.96 -3.04
N LYS A 16 -16.47 3.81 -1.96
CA LYS A 16 -17.89 4.16 -1.95
C LYS A 16 -18.12 5.67 -2.09
N GLU A 17 -17.36 6.49 -1.35
CA GLU A 17 -17.47 7.96 -1.38
C GLU A 17 -17.08 8.53 -2.76
N HIS A 18 -16.07 7.95 -3.40
CA HIS A 18 -15.53 8.39 -4.69
C HIS A 18 -16.10 7.63 -5.90
N LYS A 19 -17.10 6.76 -5.69
CA LYS A 19 -17.74 5.94 -6.75
C LYS A 19 -16.75 5.10 -7.55
N ILE A 20 -15.70 4.61 -6.90
CA ILE A 20 -14.72 3.71 -7.51
C ILE A 20 -15.39 2.36 -7.75
N GLN A 21 -15.23 1.83 -8.97
CA GLN A 21 -15.83 0.57 -9.36
C GLN A 21 -15.19 -0.61 -8.60
N PRO A 22 -15.95 -1.64 -8.19
CA PRO A 22 -15.41 -2.75 -7.39
C PRO A 22 -14.22 -3.48 -8.03
N PHE A 23 -14.16 -3.58 -9.36
CA PHE A 23 -13.00 -4.21 -10.01
C PHE A 23 -11.71 -3.39 -9.85
N ARG A 24 -11.80 -2.07 -9.69
CA ARG A 24 -10.64 -1.20 -9.42
C ARG A 24 -10.07 -1.47 -8.03
N VAL A 25 -10.94 -1.70 -7.04
CA VAL A 25 -10.50 -2.12 -5.69
C VAL A 25 -9.77 -3.47 -5.77
N LYS A 26 -10.29 -4.42 -6.55
CA LYS A 26 -9.60 -5.70 -6.80
C LYS A 26 -8.23 -5.51 -7.46
N GLN A 27 -8.10 -4.58 -8.40
CA GLN A 27 -6.80 -4.25 -9.01
C GLN A 27 -5.82 -3.68 -8.00
N ILE A 28 -6.26 -2.78 -7.10
CA ILE A 28 -5.42 -2.25 -6.02
C ILE A 28 -4.87 -3.41 -5.17
N PHE A 29 -5.73 -4.31 -4.69
CA PHE A 29 -5.29 -5.45 -3.89
C PHE A 29 -4.42 -6.44 -4.67
N TYR A 30 -4.68 -6.61 -5.97
CA TYR A 30 -3.82 -7.41 -6.84
C TYR A 30 -2.40 -6.83 -6.92
N GLU A 31 -2.27 -5.52 -7.11
CA GLU A 31 -0.97 -4.84 -7.14
C GLU A 31 -0.22 -4.96 -5.81
N LEU A 32 -0.92 -4.78 -4.69
CA LEU A 32 -0.33 -4.84 -3.36
C LEU A 32 0.09 -6.25 -2.96
N PHE A 33 -0.78 -7.25 -3.11
CA PHE A 33 -0.57 -8.57 -2.54
C PHE A 33 -0.05 -9.60 -3.54
N LYS A 34 -0.51 -9.54 -4.80
CA LYS A 34 -0.07 -10.49 -5.81
C LYS A 34 1.24 -10.05 -6.45
N ASN A 35 1.34 -8.78 -6.81
CA ASN A 35 2.56 -8.22 -7.42
C ASN A 35 3.56 -7.69 -6.39
N GLN A 36 3.16 -7.56 -5.12
CA GLN A 36 4.04 -7.06 -4.04
C GLN A 36 4.62 -5.67 -4.34
N ASN A 37 3.87 -4.84 -5.07
CA ASN A 37 4.30 -3.50 -5.41
C ASN A 37 4.22 -2.60 -4.17
N ILE A 38 5.36 -2.04 -3.79
CA ILE A 38 5.52 -1.15 -2.63
C ILE A 38 5.66 0.33 -3.02
N ASP A 39 5.56 0.63 -4.32
CA ASP A 39 5.56 1.98 -4.89
C ASP A 39 4.40 2.17 -5.88
N TRP A 40 3.91 3.41 -5.99
CA TRP A 40 2.75 3.70 -6.84
C TRP A 40 3.05 3.53 -8.32
N ASP A 41 4.27 3.80 -8.77
CA ASP A 41 4.61 3.82 -10.20
C ASP A 41 4.64 2.41 -10.81
N SER A 42 5.00 1.41 -10.00
CA SER A 42 5.00 -0.02 -10.37
C SER A 42 3.59 -0.62 -10.51
N MET A 43 2.53 0.05 -10.03
CA MET A 43 1.14 -0.42 -10.11
C MET A 43 0.52 -0.19 -11.51
N THR A 44 1.06 -0.90 -12.52
CA THR A 44 0.75 -0.65 -13.94
C THR A 44 -0.70 -0.94 -14.34
N THR A 45 -1.44 -1.76 -13.57
CA THR A 45 -2.86 -2.00 -13.84
C THR A 45 -3.77 -0.83 -13.43
N LEU A 46 -3.23 0.12 -12.66
CA LEU A 46 -3.90 1.37 -12.28
C LEU A 46 -3.53 2.49 -13.25
N SER A 47 -4.52 3.32 -13.62
CA SER A 47 -4.26 4.50 -14.44
C SER A 47 -3.35 5.49 -13.72
N LYS A 48 -2.66 6.35 -14.47
CA LYS A 48 -1.80 7.40 -13.89
C LYS A 48 -2.59 8.32 -12.95
N ASP A 49 -3.81 8.69 -13.34
CA ASP A 49 -4.69 9.54 -12.54
C ASP A 49 -5.09 8.86 -11.23
N MET A 50 -5.46 7.57 -11.29
CA MET A 50 -5.83 6.81 -10.11
C MET A 50 -4.66 6.65 -9.15
N ARG A 51 -3.45 6.38 -9.66
CA ARG A 51 -2.22 6.34 -8.85
C ARG A 51 -1.98 7.65 -8.12
N LYS A 52 -2.10 8.77 -8.84
CA LYS A 52 -1.95 10.11 -8.28
C LYS A 52 -3.01 10.43 -7.23
N GLU A 53 -4.26 10.06 -7.44
CA GLU A 53 -5.33 10.26 -6.47
C GLU A 53 -5.08 9.46 -5.19
N LEU A 54 -4.75 8.17 -5.33
CA LEU A 54 -4.48 7.29 -4.20
C LEU A 54 -3.23 7.73 -3.43
N SER A 55 -2.16 8.13 -4.11
CA SER A 55 -0.92 8.59 -3.47
C SER A 55 -1.09 9.87 -2.64
N ASN A 56 -2.12 10.66 -2.92
CA ASN A 56 -2.43 11.87 -2.15
C ASN A 56 -3.27 11.57 -0.89
N LYS A 57 -3.83 10.37 -0.79
CA LYS A 57 -4.81 9.99 0.25
C LYS A 57 -4.36 8.81 1.10
N PHE A 58 -3.45 7.99 0.60
CA PHE A 58 -2.99 6.79 1.24
C PHE A 58 -1.48 6.67 1.22
N ASP A 59 -0.95 6.01 2.25
CA ASP A 59 0.39 5.45 2.24
C ASP A 59 0.32 3.98 1.78
N ILE A 60 1.33 3.48 1.06
CA ILE A 60 1.37 2.05 0.68
C ILE A 60 1.75 1.19 1.88
N LEU A 61 2.78 1.61 2.61
CA LEU A 61 3.30 0.99 3.82
C LEU A 61 3.66 2.09 4.81
N ASN A 62 3.31 1.88 6.08
CA ASN A 62 3.71 2.74 7.18
C ASN A 62 4.84 2.12 8.03
N LEU A 63 5.51 1.08 7.51
CA LEU A 63 6.64 0.43 8.16
C LEU A 63 7.94 1.12 7.73
N THR A 64 8.62 1.75 8.69
CA THR A 64 9.98 2.26 8.49
C THR A 64 10.96 1.29 9.13
N ILE A 65 11.87 0.72 8.34
CA ILE A 65 12.95 -0.11 8.87
C ILE A 65 13.89 0.79 9.68
N ASP A 66 14.14 0.41 10.93
CA ASP A 66 15.10 1.05 11.82
C ASP A 66 16.46 0.37 11.73
N LYS A 67 16.46 -0.97 11.77
CA LYS A 67 17.68 -1.77 11.75
C LYS A 67 17.46 -3.09 11.03
N VAL A 68 18.48 -3.52 10.29
CA VAL A 68 18.58 -4.87 9.71
C VAL A 68 19.74 -5.59 10.37
N LEU A 69 19.52 -6.82 10.81
CA LEU A 69 20.54 -7.74 11.28
C LEU A 69 20.46 -9.00 10.42
N GLU A 70 21.54 -9.34 9.74
CA GLU A 70 21.58 -10.46 8.81
C GLU A 70 22.66 -11.45 9.25
N ASP A 71 22.32 -12.73 9.29
CA ASP A 71 23.22 -13.86 9.48
C ASP A 71 23.05 -14.88 8.33
N GLU A 72 23.82 -15.98 8.34
CA GLU A 72 23.82 -16.96 7.23
C GLU A 72 22.47 -17.65 7.00
N GLN A 73 21.57 -17.65 7.99
CA GLN A 73 20.29 -18.37 7.94
C GLN A 73 19.07 -17.47 8.12
N THR A 74 19.26 -16.27 8.69
CA THR A 74 18.20 -15.41 9.21
C THR A 74 18.47 -13.95 8.93
N THR A 75 17.43 -13.25 8.49
CA THR A 75 17.39 -11.78 8.45
C THR A 75 16.34 -11.28 9.44
N LYS A 76 16.76 -10.41 10.35
CA LYS A 76 15.90 -9.76 11.34
C LYS A 76 15.76 -8.28 11.02
N PHE A 77 14.51 -7.84 10.94
CA PHE A 77 14.13 -6.45 10.71
C PHE A 77 13.55 -5.84 11.99
N SER A 78 14.09 -4.72 12.41
CA SER A 78 13.49 -3.84 13.41
C SER A 78 12.77 -2.71 12.69
N PHE A 79 11.55 -2.41 13.11
CA PHE A 79 10.74 -1.32 12.56
C PHE A 79 10.56 -0.23 13.62
N LYS A 80 10.47 1.01 13.16
CA LYS A 80 10.11 2.14 14.04
C LYS A 80 8.66 1.98 14.48
N THR A 81 8.43 2.03 15.79
CA THR A 81 7.09 2.17 16.37
C THR A 81 6.74 3.67 16.48
N LEU A 82 5.46 3.97 16.68
CA LEU A 82 4.94 5.33 16.81
C LEU A 82 5.07 5.90 18.24
N ASP A 83 5.98 5.35 19.06
CA ASP A 83 6.20 5.78 20.46
C ASP A 83 6.91 7.14 20.57
#